data_AF-A0A359LTB0-F1
#
_entry.id   AF-A0A359LTB0-F1
#
_cell.length_a   1.000
_cell.length_b   1.000
_cell.length_c   1.000
_cell.angle_alpha   90.00
_cell.angle_beta   90.00
_cell.angle_gamma   90.00
#
_symmetry.space_group_name_H-M   'P 1'
#
loop_
_entity.id
_entity.type
_entity.pdbx_description
1 polymer ?
#
loop_
_entity_poly.entity_id
_entity_poly.type
_entity_poly.pdbx_seq_one_letter_code
_entity_poly.pdbx_strand_id
1 'polypeptide(L)'
;QKLDFAPLMTLDADVALPQKLDFAPLMTLDADVALPQKLLPQTPTIREALVAHGFQEEFRGDDMPPATLYHLGDSYSGFYAEFLTPLTGGEYTRSGKRKATAQIAGVNSQQLRFLEPLLNDPWTVELSMDDFGLPAPKAVRVANPMGFLAQKLLIHRKRCADDQAKDILYIHDTLQVFGARFGRPADRMDRPGSSQPAPKGRERNRNCERLALRQDDRRDSRGGGNRCRPEAES
;
A
#
# COMPACT_ATOMS: atom_id res chain seq x y z
N GLN A 1 9.64 8.89 -20.67
CA GLN A 1 8.31 8.53 -20.13
C GLN A 1 8.49 8.21 -18.65
N LYS A 2 7.68 8.82 -17.78
CA LYS A 2 7.80 8.73 -16.32
C LYS A 2 7.32 7.36 -15.83
N LEU A 3 7.97 6.85 -14.79
CA LEU A 3 7.58 5.65 -14.07
C LEU A 3 6.34 5.93 -13.22
N ASP A 4 5.22 5.32 -13.59
CA ASP A 4 3.97 5.36 -12.83
C ASP A 4 3.96 4.21 -11.82
N PHE A 5 4.39 4.50 -10.59
CA PHE A 5 4.28 3.56 -9.48
C PHE A 5 2.91 3.69 -8.81
N ALA A 6 2.41 2.55 -8.31
CA ALA A 6 1.19 2.52 -7.52
C ALA A 6 1.48 2.37 -6.03
N PRO A 7 1.48 3.45 -5.23
CA PRO A 7 1.42 3.31 -3.79
C PRO A 7 0.05 2.72 -3.38
N LEU A 8 0.08 1.68 -2.55
CA LEU A 8 -1.09 1.26 -1.78
C LEU A 8 -1.49 2.43 -0.86
N MET A 9 -2.71 2.93 -1.05
CA MET A 9 -3.37 4.04 -0.35
C MET A 9 -2.64 4.59 0.90
N THR A 10 -1.89 5.67 0.70
CA THR A 10 -1.52 6.60 1.78
C THR A 10 -2.63 7.65 1.85
N LEU A 11 -3.43 7.60 2.91
CA LEU A 11 -4.43 8.63 3.20
C LEU A 11 -3.76 9.69 4.07
N ASP A 12 -3.00 10.59 3.44
CA ASP A 12 -2.56 11.82 4.11
C ASP A 12 -3.78 12.70 4.39
N ALA A 13 -3.75 13.39 5.53
CA ALA A 13 -4.82 14.24 6.02
C ALA A 13 -5.24 15.39 5.07
N ASP A 14 -4.45 15.64 4.00
CA ASP A 14 -4.68 16.70 3.03
C ASP A 14 -5.04 16.20 1.61
N VAL A 15 -5.11 14.88 1.37
CA VAL A 15 -5.75 14.38 0.15
C VAL A 15 -7.25 14.62 0.29
N ALA A 16 -7.81 15.49 -0.55
CA ALA A 16 -9.24 15.84 -0.54
C ALA A 16 -10.13 14.58 -0.59
N LEU A 17 -10.52 14.10 0.59
CA LEU A 17 -11.31 12.88 0.69
C LEU A 17 -12.70 13.13 0.08
N PRO A 18 -13.25 12.13 -0.62
CA PRO A 18 -14.60 12.23 -1.18
C PRO A 18 -15.69 12.43 -0.13
N GLN A 19 -15.40 12.11 1.14
CA GLN A 19 -16.24 12.32 2.31
C GLN A 19 -15.37 12.75 3.49
N LYS A 20 -15.89 13.62 4.36
CA LYS A 20 -15.22 14.03 5.59
C LYS A 20 -15.22 12.85 6.58
N LEU A 21 -14.04 12.53 7.12
CA LEU A 21 -13.89 11.54 8.18
C LEU A 21 -13.98 12.21 9.56
N ASP A 22 -14.69 11.56 10.49
CA ASP A 22 -14.76 11.97 11.89
C ASP A 22 -13.68 11.28 12.77
N PHE A 23 -12.72 10.61 12.13
CA PHE A 23 -11.58 9.94 12.75
C PHE A 23 -10.31 10.20 11.94
N ALA A 24 -9.16 10.04 12.59
CA ALA A 24 -7.87 10.14 11.92
C ALA A 24 -7.61 8.87 11.09
N PRO A 25 -7.27 8.99 9.79
CA PRO A 25 -6.85 7.84 8.99
C PRO A 25 -5.65 7.13 9.59
N LEU A 26 -5.57 5.80 9.41
CA LEU A 26 -4.39 5.05 9.80
C LEU A 26 -3.23 5.43 8.86
N MET A 27 -2.16 5.98 9.42
CA MET A 27 -0.94 6.28 8.67
C MET A 27 0.04 5.12 8.75
N THR A 28 0.77 4.90 7.66
CA THR A 28 1.83 3.91 7.55
C THR A 28 3.09 4.56 7.01
N LEU A 29 4.25 4.12 7.48
CA LEU A 29 5.56 4.51 6.95
C LEU A 29 6.04 3.55 5.84
N ASP A 30 5.21 2.58 5.49
CA ASP A 30 5.48 1.56 4.48
C ASP A 30 4.66 1.83 3.21
N ALA A 31 5.25 1.62 2.04
CA ALA A 31 4.60 1.65 0.75
C ALA A 31 4.74 0.31 0.02
N ASP A 32 3.60 -0.34 -0.20
CA ASP A 32 3.54 -1.54 -1.02
C ASP A 32 3.28 -1.15 -2.47
N VAL A 33 4.18 -1.53 -3.37
CA VAL A 33 4.11 -1.20 -4.79
C VAL A 33 3.82 -2.44 -5.62
N ALA A 34 2.60 -2.51 -6.16
CA ALA A 34 2.20 -3.61 -7.03
C ALA A 34 2.77 -3.43 -8.45
N LEU A 35 3.45 -4.46 -8.95
CA LEU A 35 4.03 -4.54 -10.28
C LEU A 35 3.29 -5.58 -11.14
N PRO A 36 3.05 -5.32 -12.43
CA PRO A 36 2.62 -6.37 -13.34
C PRO A 36 3.74 -7.39 -13.54
N GLN A 37 3.37 -8.65 -13.84
CA GLN A 37 4.34 -9.73 -14.10
C GLN A 37 5.32 -9.44 -15.23
N LYS A 38 4.92 -8.57 -16.15
CA LYS A 38 5.73 -8.10 -17.25
C LYS A 38 5.69 -6.59 -17.24
N LEU A 39 6.83 -5.99 -16.92
CA LEU A 39 7.07 -4.57 -17.09
C LEU A 39 8.10 -4.40 -18.20
N LEU A 40 7.88 -3.43 -19.08
CA LEU A 40 8.87 -3.11 -20.11
C LEU A 40 10.19 -2.72 -19.43
N PRO A 41 11.35 -3.17 -19.94
CA PRO A 41 12.63 -2.71 -19.44
C PRO A 41 12.74 -1.19 -19.52
N GLN A 42 13.27 -0.57 -18.46
CA GLN A 42 13.47 0.87 -18.38
C GLN A 42 14.91 1.17 -17.97
N THR A 43 15.42 2.32 -18.42
CA THR A 43 16.72 2.85 -18.06
C THR A 43 16.55 4.30 -17.58
N PRO A 44 16.89 4.62 -16.33
CA PRO A 44 17.33 3.71 -15.28
C PRO A 44 16.24 2.70 -14.89
N THR A 45 16.66 1.53 -14.38
CA THR A 45 15.76 0.55 -13.76
C THR A 45 15.14 1.12 -12.48
N ILE A 46 14.09 0.46 -11.96
CA ILE A 46 13.44 0.89 -10.70
C ILE A 46 14.47 0.89 -9.56
N ARG A 47 15.25 -0.18 -9.46
CA ARG A 47 16.33 -0.31 -8.48
C ARG A 47 17.34 0.83 -8.58
N GLU A 48 17.85 1.11 -9.78
CA GLU A 48 18.83 2.17 -9.99
C GLU A 48 18.26 3.55 -9.61
N ALA A 49 16.99 3.81 -9.94
CA ALA A 49 16.32 5.03 -9.58
C ALA A 49 16.20 5.19 -8.05
N LEU A 50 15.82 4.13 -7.32
CA LEU A 50 15.72 4.14 -5.86
C LEU A 50 17.08 4.40 -5.21
N VAL A 51 18.11 3.66 -5.61
CA VAL A 51 19.48 3.82 -5.07
C VAL A 51 20.02 5.23 -5.35
N ALA A 52 19.77 5.78 -6.54
CA ALA A 52 20.18 7.14 -6.88
C ALA A 52 19.49 8.22 -6.01
N HIS A 53 18.33 7.92 -5.41
CA HIS A 53 17.60 8.81 -4.49
C HIS A 53 17.84 8.47 -3.02
N GLY A 54 18.88 7.67 -2.71
CA GLY A 54 19.32 7.44 -1.33
C GLY A 54 18.63 6.28 -0.61
N PHE A 55 17.81 5.49 -1.30
CA PHE A 55 17.27 4.26 -0.71
C PHE A 55 18.36 3.20 -0.53
N GLN A 56 18.32 2.50 0.59
CA GLN A 56 19.19 1.36 0.91
C GLN A 56 18.43 0.04 0.74
N GLU A 57 19.12 -0.97 0.22
CA GLU A 57 18.54 -2.30 -0.01
C GLU A 57 18.68 -3.18 1.24
N GLU A 58 17.56 -3.74 1.69
CA GLU A 58 17.51 -4.78 2.72
C GLU A 58 16.90 -6.06 2.15
N PHE A 59 17.63 -7.18 2.22
CA PHE A 59 17.15 -8.46 1.72
C PHE A 59 16.37 -9.21 2.80
N ARG A 60 15.17 -9.69 2.46
CA ARG A 60 14.26 -10.37 3.37
C ARG A 60 13.96 -11.80 2.93
N GLY A 61 14.02 -12.71 3.90
CA GLY A 61 13.67 -14.13 3.74
C GLY A 61 14.82 -14.99 3.20
N ASP A 62 14.55 -16.30 3.13
CA ASP A 62 15.50 -17.33 2.68
C ASP A 62 15.28 -17.70 1.19
N ASP A 63 14.37 -17.00 0.51
CA ASP A 63 14.05 -17.24 -0.90
C ASP A 63 15.22 -16.84 -1.82
N MET A 64 15.25 -17.40 -3.02
CA MET A 64 16.34 -17.20 -3.99
C MET A 64 15.80 -16.77 -5.37
N PRO A 65 15.87 -15.46 -5.70
CA PRO A 65 16.44 -14.36 -4.89
C PRO A 65 15.55 -13.96 -3.70
N PRO A 66 16.10 -13.35 -2.63
CA PRO A 66 15.30 -12.85 -1.51
C PRO A 66 14.49 -11.64 -1.94
N ALA A 67 13.35 -11.39 -1.28
CA ALA A 67 12.59 -10.16 -1.49
C ALA A 67 13.45 -8.96 -1.06
N THR A 68 13.32 -7.83 -1.75
CA THR A 68 14.09 -6.62 -1.43
C THR A 68 13.16 -5.54 -0.89
N LEU A 69 13.46 -5.09 0.32
CA LEU A 69 12.87 -3.92 0.95
C LEU A 69 13.81 -2.74 0.72
N TYR A 70 13.25 -1.60 0.34
CA TYR A 70 14.01 -0.37 0.13
C TYR A 70 13.70 0.61 1.26
N HIS A 71 14.74 1.03 1.99
CA HIS A 71 14.61 1.90 3.15
C HIS A 71 15.20 3.29 2.89
N LEU A 72 14.50 4.33 3.33
CA LEU A 72 14.94 5.72 3.27
C LEU A 72 14.81 6.37 4.66
N GLY A 73 15.90 6.93 5.19
CA GLY A 73 15.94 7.57 6.50
C GLY A 73 16.65 6.72 7.56
N ASP A 74 16.30 6.92 8.84
CA ASP A 74 16.87 6.12 9.94
C ASP A 74 16.04 4.86 10.25
N SER A 75 16.59 3.93 11.03
CA SER A 75 15.94 2.65 11.31
C SER A 75 14.73 2.72 12.24
N TYR A 76 14.36 3.90 12.77
CA TYR A 76 13.26 4.07 13.74
C TYR A 76 12.09 4.90 13.20
N SER A 77 12.33 5.71 12.16
CA SER A 77 11.33 6.61 11.56
C SER A 77 11.41 6.63 10.03
N GLY A 78 12.24 5.77 9.44
CA GLY A 78 12.43 5.70 8.01
C GLY A 78 11.22 5.15 7.26
N PHE A 79 11.14 5.56 6.00
CA PHE A 79 10.16 5.09 5.04
C PHE A 79 10.63 3.80 4.38
N TYR A 80 9.72 2.86 4.19
CA TYR A 80 10.03 1.60 3.52
C TYR A 80 9.18 1.44 2.26
N ALA A 81 9.77 0.88 1.21
CA ALA A 81 9.07 0.49 0.01
C ALA A 81 9.36 -0.98 -0.32
N GLU A 82 8.30 -1.75 -0.53
CA GLU A 82 8.39 -3.12 -1.02
C GLU A 82 7.65 -3.30 -2.34
N PHE A 83 8.06 -4.32 -3.10
CA PHE A 83 7.52 -4.59 -4.42
C PHE A 83 6.80 -5.91 -4.45
N LEU A 84 5.57 -5.89 -4.93
CA LEU A 84 4.68 -7.05 -4.95
C LEU A 84 4.28 -7.39 -6.39
N THR A 85 4.31 -8.68 -6.76
CA THR A 85 3.96 -9.14 -8.11
C THR A 85 2.92 -10.27 -8.00
N PRO A 86 1.90 -10.32 -8.88
CA PRO A 86 0.93 -11.41 -8.85
C PRO A 86 1.57 -12.80 -9.01
N LEU A 87 1.21 -13.73 -8.11
CA LEU A 87 1.51 -15.16 -8.24
C LEU A 87 0.45 -15.85 -9.12
N THR A 88 0.76 -16.10 -10.39
CA THR A 88 -0.13 -16.82 -11.30
C THR A 88 0.19 -18.31 -11.38
N GLY A 89 -0.88 -19.11 -11.38
CA GLY A 89 -0.83 -20.57 -11.44
C GLY A 89 -0.44 -21.20 -10.10
N GLY A 90 0.21 -22.38 -10.19
CA GLY A 90 0.72 -23.09 -9.02
C GLY A 90 1.83 -22.32 -8.30
N GLU A 91 1.87 -22.45 -6.97
CA GLU A 91 2.91 -21.88 -6.10
C GLU A 91 4.29 -22.50 -6.37
N TYR A 92 4.31 -23.69 -6.96
CA TYR A 92 5.51 -24.39 -7.33
C TYR A 92 5.66 -24.42 -8.86
N THR A 93 6.91 -24.36 -9.30
CA THR A 93 7.29 -24.67 -10.68
C THR A 93 7.19 -26.18 -10.93
N ARG A 94 7.28 -26.61 -12.20
CA ARG A 94 7.30 -28.03 -12.56
C ARG A 94 8.46 -28.80 -11.89
N SER A 95 9.55 -28.12 -11.55
CA SER A 95 10.70 -28.70 -10.85
C SER A 95 10.54 -28.71 -9.32
N GLY A 96 9.39 -28.32 -8.78
CA GLY A 96 9.15 -28.25 -7.33
C GLY A 96 9.77 -27.04 -6.64
N LYS A 97 10.39 -26.11 -7.37
CA LYS A 97 10.87 -24.84 -6.78
C LYS A 97 9.70 -23.91 -6.53
N ARG A 98 9.63 -23.35 -5.31
CA ARG A 98 8.62 -22.34 -4.92
C ARG A 98 8.80 -21.04 -5.72
N LYS A 99 7.70 -20.45 -6.16
CA LYS A 99 7.64 -19.14 -6.82
C LYS A 99 7.39 -18.03 -5.80
N ALA A 100 8.34 -17.84 -4.89
CA ALA A 100 8.19 -16.86 -3.81
C ALA A 100 8.54 -15.43 -4.25
N THR A 101 9.47 -15.27 -5.19
CA THR A 101 9.94 -13.97 -5.67
C THR A 101 10.11 -13.95 -7.18
N ALA A 102 10.04 -12.76 -7.79
CA ALA A 102 10.30 -12.51 -9.20
C ALA A 102 11.18 -11.26 -9.33
N GLN A 103 12.16 -11.31 -10.23
CA GLN A 103 12.95 -10.13 -10.55
C GLN A 103 12.24 -9.33 -11.66
N ILE A 104 11.75 -8.14 -11.33
CA ILE A 104 11.00 -7.27 -12.25
C ILE A 104 11.67 -5.90 -12.26
N ALA A 105 12.09 -5.42 -13.43
CA ALA A 105 12.67 -4.08 -13.62
C ALA A 105 13.77 -3.72 -12.59
N GLY A 106 14.61 -4.69 -12.26
CA GLY A 106 15.76 -4.54 -11.35
C GLY A 106 15.47 -4.83 -9.88
N VAL A 107 14.21 -4.90 -9.44
CA VAL A 107 13.84 -5.19 -8.05
C VAL A 107 13.45 -6.66 -7.86
N ASN A 108 13.75 -7.24 -6.69
CA ASN A 108 13.26 -8.57 -6.31
C ASN A 108 11.91 -8.43 -5.60
N SER A 109 10.85 -8.67 -6.36
CA SER A 109 9.47 -8.53 -5.91
C SER A 109 8.94 -9.83 -5.31
N GLN A 110 8.17 -9.74 -4.23
CA GLN A 110 7.49 -10.88 -3.64
C GLN A 110 6.26 -11.28 -4.48
N GLN A 111 6.12 -12.57 -4.76
CA GLN A 111 4.98 -13.11 -5.50
C GLN A 111 3.84 -13.49 -4.53
N LEU A 112 2.70 -12.80 -4.63
CA LEU A 112 1.53 -13.03 -3.76
C LEU A 112 0.26 -13.32 -4.57
N ARG A 113 -0.65 -14.10 -3.99
CA ARG A 113 -1.97 -14.34 -4.58
C ARG A 113 -2.86 -13.11 -4.43
N PHE A 114 -3.80 -12.93 -5.37
CA PHE A 114 -4.86 -11.93 -5.30
C PHE A 114 -4.36 -10.48 -5.36
N LEU A 115 -3.25 -10.24 -6.07
CA LEU A 115 -2.78 -8.88 -6.37
C LEU A 115 -3.39 -8.33 -7.67
N GLU A 116 -3.89 -9.20 -8.54
CA GLU A 116 -4.52 -8.83 -9.80
C GLU A 116 -5.66 -7.80 -9.64
N PRO A 117 -6.54 -7.88 -8.61
CA PRO A 117 -7.56 -6.86 -8.37
C PRO A 117 -7.00 -5.44 -8.19
N LEU A 118 -5.78 -5.30 -7.64
CA LEU A 118 -5.13 -4.00 -7.42
C LEU A 118 -4.62 -3.38 -8.73
N LEU A 119 -4.30 -4.22 -9.71
CA LEU A 119 -3.78 -3.83 -11.01
C LEU A 119 -4.89 -3.65 -12.07
N ASN A 120 -6.11 -4.06 -11.75
CA ASN A 120 -7.26 -3.93 -12.63
C ASN A 120 -7.87 -2.53 -12.52
N ASP A 121 -7.76 -1.73 -13.57
CA ASP A 121 -8.28 -0.35 -13.63
C ASP A 121 -7.89 0.51 -12.40
N PRO A 122 -6.58 0.69 -12.12
CA PRO A 122 -6.14 1.53 -11.02
C PRO A 122 -6.44 3.00 -11.33
N TRP A 123 -6.80 3.74 -10.29
CA TRP A 123 -7.08 5.16 -10.40
C TRP A 123 -5.80 5.96 -10.57
N THR A 124 -5.89 7.11 -11.23
CA THR A 124 -4.78 8.08 -11.30
C THR A 124 -5.10 9.24 -10.39
N VAL A 125 -4.18 9.54 -9.47
CA VAL A 125 -4.26 10.65 -8.53
C VAL A 125 -3.12 11.60 -8.82
N GLU A 126 -3.41 12.90 -8.84
CA GLU A 126 -2.39 13.94 -8.98
C GLU A 126 -1.94 14.36 -7.58
N LEU A 127 -0.67 14.11 -7.27
CA LEU A 127 -0.01 14.66 -6.09
C LEU A 127 0.35 16.11 -6.38
N SER A 128 -0.19 17.02 -5.57
CA SER A 128 0.03 18.46 -5.71
C SER A 128 1.40 18.88 -5.18
N MET A 129 1.86 20.07 -5.57
CA MET A 129 3.12 20.64 -5.07
C MET A 129 3.00 21.08 -3.62
N ASP A 130 1.84 21.60 -3.22
CA ASP A 130 1.63 22.23 -1.92
C ASP A 130 1.51 21.19 -0.79
N ASP A 131 0.90 20.03 -1.07
CA ASP A 131 0.68 18.98 -0.07
C ASP A 131 1.93 18.12 0.17
N PHE A 132 2.81 18.00 -0.83
CA PHE A 132 3.94 17.05 -0.83
C PHE A 132 5.32 17.67 -1.09
N GLY A 133 5.41 19.00 -1.20
CA GLY A 133 6.68 19.69 -1.50
C GLY A 133 7.30 19.28 -2.84
N LEU A 134 6.48 18.87 -3.81
CA LEU A 134 6.96 18.39 -5.11
C LEU A 134 7.34 19.56 -6.03
N PRO A 135 8.38 19.43 -6.87
CA PRO A 135 8.78 20.49 -7.80
C PRO A 135 7.79 20.71 -8.95
N ALA A 136 6.88 19.76 -9.18
CA ALA A 136 5.80 19.80 -10.15
C ALA A 136 4.75 18.75 -9.78
N PRO A 137 3.47 18.92 -10.17
CA PRO A 137 2.45 17.90 -9.96
C PRO A 137 2.88 16.55 -10.54
N LYS A 138 2.59 15.47 -9.80
CA LYS A 138 2.91 14.10 -10.23
C LYS A 138 1.67 13.23 -10.22
N ALA A 139 1.33 12.67 -11.37
CA ALA A 139 0.36 11.60 -11.45
C ALA A 139 0.96 10.31 -10.86
N VAL A 140 0.25 9.69 -9.93
CA VAL A 140 0.53 8.36 -9.39
C VAL A 140 -0.70 7.49 -9.62
N ARG A 141 -0.47 6.20 -9.87
CA ARG A 141 -1.57 5.24 -9.96
C ARG A 141 -1.87 4.75 -8.55
N VAL A 142 -3.09 4.41 -8.20
CA VAL A 142 -3.40 3.77 -6.92
C VAL A 142 -4.41 2.67 -7.18
N ALA A 143 -4.39 1.62 -6.37
CA ALA A 143 -5.42 0.59 -6.46
C ALA A 143 -6.80 1.26 -6.33
N ASN A 144 -7.71 0.97 -7.26
CA ASN A 144 -9.07 1.48 -7.09
C ASN A 144 -9.69 0.86 -5.81
N PRO A 145 -10.59 1.57 -5.13
CA PRO A 145 -11.08 1.12 -3.82
C PRO A 145 -11.81 -0.24 -3.88
N MET A 146 -12.46 -0.57 -5.00
CA MET A 146 -13.12 -1.88 -5.17
C MET A 146 -12.11 -3.02 -5.29
N GLY A 147 -11.05 -2.83 -6.07
CA GLY A 147 -9.94 -3.77 -6.19
C GLY A 147 -9.22 -3.97 -4.86
N PHE A 148 -9.01 -2.88 -4.11
CA PHE A 148 -8.45 -2.92 -2.77
C PHE A 148 -9.34 -3.71 -1.79
N LEU A 149 -10.65 -3.42 -1.74
CA LEU A 149 -11.60 -4.17 -0.92
C LEU A 149 -11.63 -5.66 -1.27
N ALA A 150 -11.70 -5.98 -2.57
CA ALA A 150 -11.68 -7.36 -3.04
C ALA A 150 -10.41 -8.08 -2.60
N GLN A 151 -9.24 -7.44 -2.74
CA GLN A 151 -7.98 -8.01 -2.29
C GLN A 151 -7.98 -8.30 -0.79
N LYS A 152 -8.41 -7.33 0.03
CA LYS A 152 -8.48 -7.47 1.49
C LYS A 152 -9.39 -8.62 1.91
N LEU A 153 -10.57 -8.74 1.30
CA LEU A 153 -11.50 -9.85 1.56
C LEU A 153 -10.91 -11.22 1.17
N LEU A 154 -10.20 -11.30 0.04
CA LEU A 154 -9.61 -12.55 -0.46
C LEU A 154 -8.46 -13.08 0.40
N ILE A 155 -7.66 -12.19 0.99
CA ILE A 155 -6.52 -12.59 1.84
C ILE A 155 -6.88 -12.77 3.31
N HIS A 156 -7.97 -12.15 3.78
CA HIS A 156 -8.30 -12.00 5.20
C HIS A 156 -8.19 -13.31 6.01
N ARG A 157 -8.83 -14.38 5.55
CA ARG A 157 -8.86 -15.67 6.29
C ARG A 157 -7.49 -16.34 6.45
N LYS A 158 -6.50 -15.96 5.64
CA LYS A 158 -5.14 -16.54 5.65
C LYS A 158 -4.15 -15.71 6.48
N ARG A 159 -4.57 -14.54 6.95
CA ARG A 159 -3.75 -13.60 7.73
C ARG A 159 -3.81 -13.96 9.22
N CYS A 160 -2.82 -13.54 10.00
CA CYS A 160 -2.87 -13.70 11.46
C CYS A 160 -3.88 -12.72 12.09
N ALA A 161 -4.23 -12.93 13.35
CA ALA A 161 -5.30 -12.16 14.02
C ALA A 161 -5.07 -10.64 14.01
N ASP A 162 -3.85 -10.18 14.32
CA ASP A 162 -3.53 -8.74 14.33
C ASP A 162 -3.65 -8.11 12.95
N ASP A 163 -3.22 -8.86 11.94
CA ASP A 163 -3.28 -8.48 10.54
C ASP A 163 -4.73 -8.48 10.01
N GLN A 164 -5.55 -9.42 10.47
CA GLN A 164 -6.99 -9.47 10.19
C GLN A 164 -7.70 -8.25 10.77
N ALA A 165 -7.37 -7.85 12.01
CA ALA A 165 -7.94 -6.66 12.63
C ALA A 165 -7.63 -5.40 11.82
N LYS A 166 -6.39 -5.26 11.32
CA LYS A 166 -6.01 -4.18 10.39
C LYS A 166 -6.80 -4.23 9.09
N ASP A 167 -6.93 -5.41 8.49
CA ASP A 167 -7.68 -5.57 7.24
C ASP A 167 -9.17 -5.19 7.41
N ILE A 168 -9.78 -5.49 8.56
CA ILE A 168 -11.15 -5.05 8.91
C ILE A 168 -11.23 -3.52 8.99
N LEU A 169 -10.28 -2.88 9.66
CA LEU A 169 -10.23 -1.42 9.75
C LEU A 169 -10.09 -0.78 8.36
N TYR A 170 -9.19 -1.29 7.52
CA TYR A 170 -9.03 -0.81 6.16
C TYR A 170 -10.28 -0.97 5.30
N ILE A 171 -10.99 -2.10 5.44
CA ILE A 171 -12.27 -2.33 4.76
C ILE A 171 -13.29 -1.30 5.21
N HIS A 172 -13.44 -1.10 6.52
CA HIS A 172 -14.35 -0.11 7.10
C HIS A 172 -14.07 1.29 6.56
N ASP A 173 -12.83 1.76 6.64
CA ASP A 173 -12.45 3.11 6.23
C ASP A 173 -12.66 3.31 4.73
N THR A 174 -12.31 2.32 3.92
CA THR A 174 -12.54 2.37 2.47
C THR A 174 -14.03 2.47 2.14
N LEU A 175 -14.88 1.70 2.83
CA LEU A 175 -16.33 1.78 2.67
C LEU A 175 -16.88 3.13 3.15
N GLN A 176 -16.35 3.70 4.23
CA GLN A 176 -16.81 4.99 4.71
C GLN A 176 -16.43 6.13 3.77
N VAL A 177 -15.20 6.11 3.25
CA VAL A 177 -14.71 7.13 2.31
C VAL A 177 -15.42 7.01 0.95
N PHE A 178 -15.46 5.81 0.37
CA PHE A 178 -15.89 5.62 -1.03
C PHE A 178 -17.28 4.99 -1.20
N GLY A 179 -17.90 4.51 -0.12
CA GLY A 179 -19.19 3.79 -0.08
C GLY A 179 -20.30 4.40 -0.91
N ALA A 180 -20.55 5.69 -0.71
CA ALA A 180 -21.61 6.43 -1.39
C ALA A 180 -21.38 6.60 -2.91
N ARG A 181 -20.19 6.24 -3.41
CA ARG A 181 -19.79 6.39 -4.82
C ARG A 181 -19.65 5.06 -5.56
N PHE A 182 -19.76 3.92 -4.87
CA PHE A 182 -19.74 2.62 -5.52
C PHE A 182 -20.96 2.48 -6.44
N GLY A 183 -20.73 2.53 -7.76
CA GLY A 183 -21.78 2.53 -8.79
C GLY A 183 -21.64 3.62 -9.87
N ARG A 184 -20.69 4.56 -9.74
CA ARG A 184 -20.35 5.52 -10.80
C ARG A 184 -19.06 5.13 -11.54
N PRO A 185 -18.97 5.31 -12.86
CA PRO A 185 -17.73 5.15 -13.61
C PRO A 185 -16.63 6.12 -13.13
N ALA A 186 -15.36 5.72 -13.28
CA ALA A 186 -14.19 6.44 -12.79
C ALA A 186 -13.83 7.72 -13.58
N ASP A 187 -14.59 8.05 -14.62
CA ASP A 187 -14.32 9.13 -15.57
C ASP A 187 -14.52 10.55 -15.00
N ARG A 188 -14.95 10.67 -13.74
CA ARG A 188 -15.24 11.97 -13.12
C ARG A 188 -14.88 12.03 -11.65
N MET A 189 -13.58 11.98 -11.35
CA MET A 189 -13.08 12.58 -10.12
C MET A 189 -12.96 14.11 -10.33
N ASP A 190 -14.11 14.80 -10.45
CA ASP A 190 -14.11 16.26 -10.39
C ASP A 190 -13.59 16.67 -9.01
N ARG A 191 -12.57 17.53 -8.98
CA ARG A 191 -12.09 18.19 -7.76
C ARG A 191 -13.30 18.72 -6.98
N PRO A 192 -13.34 18.65 -5.65
CA PRO A 192 -14.38 19.35 -4.90
C PRO A 192 -14.23 20.86 -5.14
N GLY A 193 -14.98 21.39 -6.11
CA GLY A 193 -15.11 22.80 -6.40
C GLY A 193 -15.92 23.47 -5.30
N SER A 194 -15.22 24.26 -4.47
CA SER A 194 -15.54 25.66 -4.19
C SER A 194 -16.98 26.12 -4.49
N SER A 195 -17.95 25.76 -3.65
CA SER A 195 -19.11 26.62 -3.33
C SER A 195 -20.08 25.88 -2.43
N GLN A 196 -20.02 26.12 -1.13
CA GLN A 196 -21.21 26.29 -0.29
C GLN A 196 -20.83 27.00 1.02
N PRO A 197 -21.58 28.02 1.46
CA PRO A 197 -21.23 28.81 2.62
C PRO A 197 -21.44 28.00 3.91
N ALA A 198 -20.47 28.11 4.82
CA ALA A 198 -20.51 27.44 6.12
C ALA A 198 -21.76 27.84 6.93
N PRO A 199 -22.54 26.90 7.48
CA PRO A 199 -23.54 27.23 8.49
C PRO A 199 -22.84 27.57 9.82
N LYS A 200 -23.21 28.74 10.36
CA LYS A 200 -22.73 29.27 11.63
C LYS A 200 -23.17 28.38 12.82
N GLY A 201 -22.19 28.02 13.65
CA GLY A 201 -22.32 27.94 15.11
C GLY A 201 -22.67 26.58 15.71
N ARG A 202 -21.75 26.01 16.48
CA ARG A 202 -21.82 26.03 17.96
C ARG A 202 -20.53 25.48 18.56
N GLU A 203 -19.86 26.36 19.29
CA GLU A 203 -18.75 26.07 20.17
C GLU A 203 -19.18 25.05 21.24
N ARG A 204 -18.43 23.95 21.37
CA ARG A 204 -18.41 23.17 22.61
C ARG A 204 -17.03 22.55 22.83
N ASN A 205 -16.49 22.88 23.99
CA ASN A 205 -15.14 22.65 24.49
C ASN A 205 -14.88 21.19 24.89
N ARG A 206 -13.62 20.77 24.64
CA ARG A 206 -12.70 19.93 25.43
C ARG A 206 -12.97 18.45 25.73
N ASN A 207 -11.88 17.71 25.46
CA ASN A 207 -11.32 16.50 26.08
C ASN A 207 -11.53 15.18 25.33
N CYS A 208 -10.54 14.84 24.50
CA CYS A 208 -10.02 13.47 24.37
C CYS A 208 -8.59 13.48 23.80
N GLU A 209 -7.68 14.19 24.48
CA GLU A 209 -6.25 13.89 24.40
C GLU A 209 -5.96 12.71 25.33
N ARG A 210 -5.69 11.53 24.75
CA ARG A 210 -4.86 10.42 25.27
C ARG A 210 -5.25 9.16 24.53
N LEU A 211 -4.51 8.85 23.45
CA LEU A 211 -4.27 7.48 22.94
C LEU A 211 -3.27 7.45 21.77
N ALA A 212 -2.78 8.60 21.30
CA ALA A 212 -1.57 8.66 20.49
C ALA A 212 -0.35 8.62 21.41
N LEU A 213 0.16 7.42 21.69
CA LEU A 213 1.54 7.12 22.12
C LEU A 213 1.59 5.64 22.57
N ARG A 214 1.72 4.72 21.63
CA ARG A 214 2.47 3.47 21.84
C ARG A 214 3.23 3.16 20.56
N GLN A 215 4.52 3.43 20.66
CA GLN A 215 5.56 3.09 19.70
C GLN A 215 5.71 1.58 19.55
N ASP A 216 6.33 1.23 18.44
CA ASP A 216 6.91 -0.04 18.03
C ASP A 216 7.34 -1.00 19.14
N ASP A 217 6.87 -2.24 19.02
CA ASP A 217 7.59 -3.43 19.46
C ASP A 217 7.68 -4.42 18.29
N ARG A 218 8.59 -4.12 17.35
CA ARG A 218 9.18 -5.13 16.44
C ARG A 218 10.70 -5.16 16.60
N ARG A 219 11.17 -5.40 17.81
CA ARG A 219 12.51 -5.97 18.08
C ARG A 219 12.47 -6.85 19.33
N ASP A 220 12.10 -8.12 19.18
CA ASP A 220 12.93 -9.24 19.63
C ASP A 220 12.24 -10.58 19.29
N SER A 221 12.82 -11.31 18.35
CA SER A 221 12.58 -12.75 18.19
C SER A 221 13.84 -13.41 17.65
N ARG A 222 14.96 -13.21 18.35
CA ARG A 222 15.95 -14.28 18.52
C ARG A 222 15.40 -15.21 19.59
N GLY A 223 14.65 -16.23 19.17
CA GLY A 223 14.05 -17.21 20.07
C GLY A 223 12.86 -17.87 19.37
N GLY A 224 12.93 -19.19 19.19
CA GLY A 224 11.96 -19.95 18.41
C GLY A 224 10.52 -19.75 18.89
N GLY A 225 9.61 -19.51 17.94
CA GLY A 225 8.18 -19.40 18.19
C GLY A 225 7.42 -19.44 16.87
N ASN A 226 6.78 -20.58 16.62
CA ASN A 226 5.85 -20.94 15.55
C ASN A 226 5.47 -19.86 14.52
N ARG A 227 6.04 -19.98 13.31
CA ARG A 227 5.40 -19.46 12.10
C ARG A 227 4.07 -20.19 11.94
N CYS A 228 2.96 -19.44 11.86
CA CYS A 228 1.69 -19.96 11.36
C CYS A 228 1.92 -20.53 9.95
N ARG A 229 2.04 -21.86 9.85
CA ARG A 229 1.96 -22.57 8.58
C ARG A 229 0.50 -22.55 8.14
N PRO A 230 0.16 -22.15 6.91
CA PRO A 230 -1.11 -22.55 6.34
C PRO A 230 -1.08 -24.09 6.21
N GLU A 231 -2.10 -24.75 6.76
CA GLU A 231 -2.31 -26.18 6.59
C GLU A 231 -2.33 -26.52 5.10
N ALA A 232 -1.55 -27.54 4.74
CA ALA A 232 -1.59 -28.14 3.43
C ALA A 232 -2.90 -28.91 3.30
N GLU A 233 -3.86 -28.38 2.54
CA GLU A 233 -5.00 -29.16 2.09
C GLU A 233 -4.50 -30.20 1.08
N SER A 234 -4.78 -31.46 1.41
CA SER A 234 -4.55 -32.67 0.60
C SER A 234 -5.66 -32.87 -0.40
#